data_AF-A0A7C4EZF5-F1
#
_entry.id   AF-A0A7C4EZF5-F1
#
_cell.length_a   1.000
_cell.length_b   1.000
_cell.length_c   1.000
_cell.angle_alpha   90.00
_cell.angle_beta   90.00
_cell.angle_gamma   90.00
#
_symmetry.space_group_name_H-M   'P 1'
#
loop_
_entity.id
_entity.type
_entity.pdbx_description
1 polymer ?
#
loop_
_entity_poly.entity_id
_entity_poly.type
_entity_poly.pdbx_seq_one_letter_code
_entity_poly.pdbx_strand_id
1 'polypeptide(L)'
;RLKAPDEVLVRSDGTATYVGKDIAYAAWKLGLTPRRFMVRKWVEQPNGRLLLTTHWDGEEYDYPGADLAITIVDKRQEYPQKVVEHALRKLGAPPGKKYLPYLYEVVALSGETASELTGIEGLKEKRMVHMSGRKGIVFNANDLLKTVFQKVYEETRRRNPSKDEEWIRSVSTHLSVASIRYSLFKTDKNNIIVFDVRDATRLEGDTAPYLQYTFARACRILEKASVDVNSVSEVFFNTPEELSLVRQVGKFSWVLNIASETLALNIIAVYMRHLADMFNSFYEKCPVITGGDIRMDRLALVKAFVITMGNAFEIAGIEKLNEV
;
A
#
# COMPACT_ATOMS: atom_id res chain seq x y z
N ARG A 1 7.79 16.22 25.86
CA ARG A 1 9.04 16.35 26.66
C ARG A 1 9.75 15.00 26.64
N LEU A 2 11.06 14.97 26.43
CA LEU A 2 11.84 13.72 26.52
C LEU A 2 11.81 13.20 27.96
N LYS A 3 11.80 11.87 28.13
CA LYS A 3 11.77 11.22 29.45
C LYS A 3 13.14 11.24 30.13
N ALA A 4 14.23 11.16 29.36
CA ALA A 4 15.58 11.43 29.83
C ALA A 4 16.07 12.74 29.19
N PRO A 5 16.57 13.71 29.98
CA PRO A 5 17.02 15.00 29.46
C PRO A 5 18.38 14.94 28.75
N ASP A 6 19.20 13.94 29.08
CA ASP A 6 20.58 13.80 28.62
C ASP A 6 20.74 12.56 27.73
N GLU A 7 21.19 12.78 26.48
CA GLU A 7 21.44 11.73 25.50
C GLU A 7 22.89 11.84 25.02
N VAL A 8 23.63 10.72 25.11
CA VAL A 8 25.04 10.67 24.69
C VAL A 8 25.10 10.54 23.16
N LEU A 9 25.62 11.57 22.48
CA LEU A 9 25.77 11.57 21.02
C LEU A 9 27.11 10.99 20.56
N VAL A 10 28.17 11.24 21.33
CA VAL A 10 29.53 10.76 21.11
C VAL A 10 30.06 10.28 22.46
N ARG A 11 30.63 9.08 22.50
CA ARG A 11 31.24 8.52 23.70
C ARG A 11 32.57 9.21 24.01
N SER A 12 33.08 9.03 25.24
CA SER A 12 34.37 9.57 25.66
C SER A 12 35.55 9.07 24.82
N ASP A 13 35.43 7.91 24.20
CA ASP A 13 36.41 7.33 23.26
C ASP A 13 36.31 7.90 21.82
N GLY A 14 35.41 8.86 21.58
CA GLY A 14 35.18 9.45 20.26
C GLY A 14 34.17 8.70 19.38
N THR A 15 33.63 7.57 19.83
CA THR A 15 32.69 6.77 19.04
C THR A 15 31.30 7.41 19.01
N ALA A 16 30.79 7.71 17.80
CA ALA A 16 29.43 8.17 17.60
C ALA A 16 28.38 7.10 17.96
N THR A 17 27.37 7.48 18.75
CA THR A 17 26.24 6.60 19.08
C THR A 17 25.24 6.51 17.92
N TYR A 18 24.32 5.54 17.97
CA TYR A 18 23.27 5.41 16.95
C TYR A 18 22.41 6.67 16.87
N VAL A 19 22.01 7.22 18.03
CA VAL A 19 21.23 8.46 18.12
C VAL A 19 22.00 9.64 17.51
N GLY A 20 23.29 9.77 17.80
CA GLY A 20 24.13 10.81 17.18
C GLY A 20 24.18 10.70 15.65
N LYS A 21 24.29 9.48 15.12
CA LYS A 21 24.26 9.21 13.67
C LYS A 21 22.89 9.52 13.05
N ASP A 22 21.80 9.14 13.71
CA ASP A 22 20.43 9.39 13.24
C ASP A 22 20.13 10.90 13.17
N ILE A 23 20.59 11.67 14.17
CA ILE A 23 20.48 13.15 14.16
C ILE A 23 21.24 13.72 12.96
N ALA A 24 22.51 13.32 12.76
CA ALA A 24 23.31 13.81 11.65
C ALA A 24 22.67 13.47 10.29
N TYR A 25 22.14 12.26 10.13
CA TYR A 25 21.49 11.85 8.89
C TYR A 25 20.16 12.58 8.66
N ALA A 26 19.35 12.77 9.70
CA ALA A 26 18.11 13.55 9.60
C ALA A 26 18.38 15.03 9.30
N ALA A 27 19.43 15.62 9.89
CA ALA A 27 19.87 16.97 9.58
C ALA A 27 20.32 17.10 8.13
N TRP A 28 21.06 16.12 7.60
CA TRP A 28 21.42 16.06 6.18
C TRP A 28 20.20 15.93 5.26
N LYS A 29 19.22 15.07 5.58
CA LYS A 29 17.96 14.96 4.82
C LYS A 29 17.24 16.30 4.69
N LEU A 30 17.32 17.15 5.71
CA LEU A 30 16.74 18.48 5.69
C LEU A 30 17.69 19.54 5.11
N GLY A 31 18.90 19.21 4.68
CA GLY A 31 19.86 20.19 4.16
C GLY A 31 20.43 21.12 5.23
N LEU A 32 20.41 20.70 6.50
CA LEU A 32 20.98 21.44 7.63
C LEU A 32 22.48 21.20 7.79
N THR A 33 23.08 20.39 6.92
CA THR A 33 24.52 20.12 6.94
C THR A 33 25.12 20.43 5.56
N PRO A 34 26.37 20.91 5.49
CA PRO A 34 27.03 21.21 4.22
C PRO A 34 27.55 19.95 3.50
N ARG A 35 27.32 18.75 4.05
CA ARG A 35 27.91 17.51 3.54
C ARG A 35 27.27 17.13 2.21
N ARG A 36 28.12 16.98 1.19
CA ARG A 36 27.74 16.40 -0.10
C ARG A 36 28.21 14.95 -0.18
N PHE A 37 27.40 14.12 -0.83
CA PHE A 37 27.71 12.70 -1.05
C PHE A 37 28.01 12.47 -2.52
N MET A 38 28.96 11.57 -2.79
CA MET A 38 29.25 11.12 -4.14
C MET A 38 28.30 9.97 -4.48
N VAL A 39 27.65 10.03 -5.64
CA VAL A 39 26.67 9.04 -6.10
C VAL A 39 26.99 8.56 -7.50
N ARG A 40 26.55 7.34 -7.82
CA ARG A 40 26.56 6.83 -9.20
C ARG A 40 25.23 6.19 -9.53
N LYS A 41 25.00 6.02 -10.82
CA LYS A 41 23.89 5.23 -11.37
C LYS A 41 23.98 3.79 -10.83
N TRP A 42 22.92 3.31 -10.21
CA TRP A 42 22.82 1.92 -9.77
C TRP A 42 22.01 1.08 -10.77
N VAL A 43 20.74 1.43 -10.98
CA VAL A 43 19.84 0.73 -11.92
C VAL A 43 18.72 1.66 -12.36
N GLU A 44 18.18 1.44 -13.56
CA GLU A 44 16.90 2.03 -13.94
C GLU A 44 15.75 1.22 -13.34
N GLN A 45 14.85 1.89 -12.63
CA GLN A 45 13.70 1.24 -12.01
C GLN A 45 12.61 0.95 -13.05
N PRO A 46 11.67 0.03 -12.77
CA PRO A 46 10.57 -0.29 -13.69
C PRO A 46 9.70 0.91 -14.11
N ASN A 47 9.71 2.00 -13.34
CA ASN A 47 8.99 3.24 -13.66
C ASN A 47 9.85 4.24 -14.48
N GLY A 48 10.97 3.80 -15.05
CA GLY A 48 11.92 4.62 -15.82
C GLY A 48 12.77 5.56 -14.97
N ARG A 49 12.63 5.56 -13.64
CA ARG A 49 13.43 6.42 -12.77
C ARG A 49 14.76 5.78 -12.44
N LEU A 50 15.83 6.54 -12.60
CA LEU A 50 17.17 6.12 -12.21
C LEU A 50 17.29 6.02 -10.68
N LEU A 51 17.71 4.86 -10.19
CA LEU A 51 18.15 4.68 -8.81
C LEU A 51 19.63 5.03 -8.70
N LEU A 52 19.95 5.92 -7.77
CA LEU A 52 21.32 6.31 -7.43
C LEU A 52 21.78 5.58 -6.16
N THR A 53 23.07 5.31 -6.06
CA THR A 53 23.70 4.81 -4.84
C THR A 53 24.90 5.67 -4.48
N THR A 54 25.18 5.82 -3.18
CA THR A 54 26.42 6.46 -2.73
C THR A 54 27.63 5.61 -3.10
N HIS A 55 28.65 6.22 -3.70
CA HIS A 55 29.87 5.53 -4.12
C HIS A 55 31.06 6.48 -4.05
N TRP A 56 32.22 6.04 -3.58
CA TRP A 56 33.40 6.90 -3.38
C TRP A 56 33.93 7.52 -4.67
N ASP A 57 33.80 6.79 -5.78
CA ASP A 57 34.20 7.19 -7.13
C ASP A 57 32.97 7.61 -7.97
N GLY A 58 32.01 8.28 -7.33
CA GLY A 58 30.80 8.80 -7.97
C GLY A 58 30.96 10.24 -8.43
N GLU A 59 29.84 10.86 -8.81
CA GLU A 59 29.73 12.30 -9.02
C GLU A 59 29.08 12.95 -7.80
N GLU A 60 29.37 14.21 -7.55
CA GLU A 60 28.78 14.93 -6.42
C GLU A 60 27.25 15.06 -6.58
N TYR A 61 26.51 14.63 -5.57
CA TYR A 61 25.05 14.74 -5.55
C TYR A 61 24.61 16.09 -5.01
N ASP A 62 24.08 16.94 -5.90
CA ASP A 62 23.47 18.20 -5.52
C ASP A 62 22.10 17.95 -4.88
N TYR A 63 22.06 18.02 -3.54
CA TYR A 63 20.86 17.80 -2.75
C TYR A 63 20.62 18.98 -1.80
N PRO A 64 19.63 19.85 -2.07
CA PRO A 64 19.37 21.03 -1.24
C PRO A 64 18.67 20.71 0.10
N GLY A 65 18.33 19.44 0.34
CA GLY A 65 17.53 19.01 1.48
C GLY A 65 16.03 19.12 1.24
N ALA A 66 15.25 18.18 1.76
CA ALA A 66 13.80 18.18 1.67
C ALA A 66 13.14 19.22 2.58
N ASP A 67 11.96 19.69 2.20
CA ASP A 67 11.04 20.43 3.08
C ASP A 67 10.32 19.47 4.03
N LEU A 68 10.10 18.23 3.61
CA LEU A 68 9.51 17.19 4.43
C LEU A 68 10.29 15.89 4.28
N ALA A 69 10.88 15.43 5.38
CA ALA A 69 11.54 14.13 5.48
C ALA A 69 10.68 13.18 6.31
N ILE A 70 10.04 12.20 5.66
CA ILE A 70 9.29 11.14 6.32
C ILE A 70 10.19 9.92 6.52
N THR A 71 10.30 9.43 7.74
CA THR A 71 11.09 8.23 8.08
C THR A 71 10.16 7.11 8.56
N ILE A 72 10.01 6.05 7.76
CA ILE A 72 9.17 4.89 8.07
C ILE A 72 9.96 3.92 8.95
N VAL A 73 9.53 3.71 10.20
CA VAL A 73 10.24 2.85 11.17
C VAL A 73 9.27 2.11 12.10
N ASP A 74 9.74 0.97 12.61
CA ASP A 74 9.03 0.20 13.64
C ASP A 74 8.76 1.07 14.87
N LYS A 75 7.56 0.97 15.45
CA LYS A 75 7.13 1.74 16.62
C LYS A 75 8.06 1.60 17.84
N ARG A 76 8.82 0.52 17.96
CA ARG A 76 9.86 0.35 18.99
C ARG A 76 10.96 1.41 18.90
N GLN A 77 11.12 2.06 17.76
CA GLN A 77 12.05 3.18 17.53
C GLN A 77 11.44 4.55 17.89
N GLU A 78 10.24 4.62 18.46
CA GLU A 78 9.57 5.89 18.78
C GLU A 78 10.44 6.83 19.63
N TYR A 79 11.10 6.30 20.67
CA TYR A 79 11.91 7.14 21.56
C TYR A 79 13.14 7.73 20.85
N PRO A 80 14.00 6.96 20.16
CA PRO A 80 15.06 7.51 19.32
C PRO A 80 14.57 8.58 18.33
N GLN A 81 13.42 8.37 17.69
CA GLN A 81 12.85 9.37 16.77
C GLN A 81 12.46 10.67 17.49
N LYS A 82 11.89 10.60 18.69
CA LYS A 82 11.61 11.80 19.52
C LYS A 82 12.89 12.57 19.88
N VAL A 83 13.99 11.86 20.10
CA VAL A 83 15.30 12.50 20.36
C VAL A 83 15.79 13.21 19.09
N VAL A 84 15.68 12.58 17.92
CA VAL A 84 16.02 13.20 16.63
C VAL A 84 15.21 14.47 16.39
N GLU A 85 13.88 14.41 16.51
CA GLU A 85 13.00 15.58 16.37
C GLU A 85 13.40 16.72 17.31
N HIS A 86 13.72 16.39 18.56
CA HIS A 86 14.14 17.38 19.55
C HIS A 86 15.51 18.01 19.21
N ALA A 87 16.47 17.21 18.75
CA ALA A 87 17.76 17.69 18.32
C ALA A 87 17.65 18.62 17.10
N LEU A 88 16.84 18.26 16.10
CA LEU A 88 16.61 19.10 14.91
C LEU A 88 16.01 20.46 15.25
N ARG A 89 15.09 20.52 16.23
CA ARG A 89 14.57 21.80 16.75
C ARG A 89 15.68 22.65 17.39
N LYS A 90 16.58 22.02 18.16
CA LYS A 90 17.71 22.72 18.79
C LYS A 90 18.76 23.19 17.77
N LEU A 91 18.94 22.48 16.67
CA LEU A 91 19.84 22.87 15.57
C LEU A 91 19.30 24.06 14.75
N GLY A 92 18.08 24.55 15.03
CA GLY A 92 17.50 25.69 14.34
C GLY A 92 16.97 25.34 12.95
N ALA A 93 16.39 24.15 12.78
CA ALA A 93 15.72 23.78 11.53
C ALA A 93 14.70 24.89 11.11
N PRO A 94 14.78 25.41 9.87
CA PRO A 94 13.86 26.45 9.39
C PRO A 94 12.39 26.02 9.48
N PRO A 95 11.43 26.94 9.68
CA PRO A 95 10.01 26.60 9.82
C PRO A 95 9.41 25.78 8.66
N GLY A 96 9.95 25.90 7.44
CA GLY A 96 9.53 25.13 6.27
C GLY A 96 10.03 23.67 6.23
N LYS A 97 10.99 23.30 7.09
CA LYS A 97 11.64 21.98 7.07
C LYS A 97 11.14 21.11 8.22
N LYS A 98 10.50 19.99 7.88
CA LYS A 98 9.84 19.07 8.81
C LYS A 98 10.44 17.67 8.72
N TYR A 99 10.74 17.09 9.88
CA TYR A 99 11.07 15.69 10.03
C TYR A 99 9.88 14.97 10.68
N LEU A 100 9.36 13.94 10.04
CA LEU A 100 8.19 13.18 10.52
C LEU A 100 8.50 11.67 10.59
N PRO A 101 8.53 11.07 11.78
CA PRO A 101 8.59 9.62 11.90
C PRO A 101 7.21 9.01 11.61
N TYR A 102 7.14 8.14 10.61
CA TYR A 102 5.99 7.28 10.35
C TYR A 102 6.19 5.94 11.07
N LEU A 103 5.58 5.82 12.25
CA LEU A 103 5.66 4.63 13.09
C LEU A 103 4.64 3.58 12.67
N TYR A 104 5.08 2.33 12.50
CA TYR A 104 4.21 1.18 12.25
C TYR A 104 4.42 0.08 13.30
N GLU A 105 3.34 -0.61 13.67
CA GLU A 105 3.38 -1.82 14.49
C GLU A 105 3.88 -3.03 13.72
N VAL A 106 4.41 -4.02 14.43
CA VAL A 106 5.00 -5.21 13.82
C VAL A 106 3.99 -6.04 13.01
N VAL A 107 4.52 -6.73 12.00
CA VAL A 107 3.80 -7.80 11.30
C VAL A 107 4.07 -9.12 12.01
N ALA A 108 3.01 -9.86 12.31
CA ALA A 108 3.00 -11.25 12.73
C ALA A 108 2.32 -12.10 11.65
N LEU A 109 2.55 -13.41 11.68
CA LEU A 109 1.80 -14.36 10.87
C LEU A 109 0.75 -15.06 11.72
N SER A 110 -0.33 -15.52 11.11
CA SER A 110 -1.23 -16.47 11.76
C SER A 110 -0.50 -17.78 12.08
N GLY A 111 -1.01 -18.54 13.06
CA GLY A 111 -0.45 -19.85 13.39
C GLY A 111 -0.43 -20.80 12.19
N GLU A 112 -1.51 -20.83 11.40
CA GLU A 112 -1.59 -21.64 10.19
C GLU A 112 -0.53 -21.26 9.17
N THR A 113 -0.41 -19.97 8.85
CA THR A 113 0.59 -19.48 7.89
C THR A 113 2.01 -19.73 8.39
N ALA A 114 2.28 -19.47 9.68
CA ALA A 114 3.59 -19.70 10.28
C ALA A 114 3.97 -21.19 10.25
N SER A 115 3.01 -22.08 10.55
CA SER A 115 3.21 -23.52 10.48
C SER A 115 3.48 -23.98 9.05
N GLU A 116 2.73 -23.47 8.06
CA GLU A 116 2.90 -23.81 6.64
C GLU A 116 4.29 -23.39 6.13
N LEU A 117 4.77 -22.20 6.52
CA LEU A 117 6.07 -21.68 6.06
C LEU A 117 7.28 -22.30 6.78
N THR A 118 7.13 -22.77 8.02
CA THR A 118 8.25 -23.28 8.82
C THR A 118 8.27 -24.79 8.98
N GLY A 119 7.16 -25.48 8.69
CA GLY A 119 6.96 -26.90 8.99
C GLY A 119 6.79 -27.22 10.47
N ILE A 120 6.72 -26.21 11.35
CA ILE A 120 6.58 -26.41 12.81
C ILE A 120 5.08 -26.50 13.17
N GLU A 121 4.54 -27.72 13.24
CA GLU A 121 3.11 -27.97 13.50
C GLU A 121 2.58 -27.30 14.79
N GLY A 122 3.40 -27.24 15.85
CA GLY A 122 3.04 -26.60 17.12
C GLY A 122 2.82 -25.08 17.04
N LEU A 123 3.04 -24.45 15.87
CA LEU A 123 2.67 -23.06 15.64
C LEU A 123 1.21 -22.90 15.22
N LYS A 124 0.57 -23.94 14.67
CA LYS A 124 -0.77 -23.87 14.06
C LYS A 124 -1.84 -23.37 15.03
N GLU A 125 -1.76 -23.75 16.30
CA GLU A 125 -2.71 -23.36 17.34
C GLU A 125 -2.53 -21.91 17.84
N LYS A 126 -1.44 -21.24 17.46
CA LYS A 126 -1.17 -19.88 17.92
C LYS A 126 -1.96 -18.87 17.11
N ARG A 127 -2.62 -17.94 17.81
CA ARG A 127 -3.32 -16.83 17.16
C ARG A 127 -2.38 -15.92 16.35
N MET A 128 -1.18 -15.67 16.86
CA MET A 128 -0.17 -14.84 16.21
C MET A 128 1.24 -15.39 16.49
N VAL A 129 2.10 -15.34 15.49
CA VAL A 129 3.48 -15.79 15.57
C VAL A 129 4.40 -14.69 15.05
N HIS A 130 5.28 -14.19 15.92
CA HIS A 130 6.34 -13.25 15.55
C HIS A 130 7.60 -13.99 15.13
N MET A 131 8.38 -13.36 14.24
CA MET A 131 9.75 -13.80 13.99
C MET A 131 10.57 -13.73 15.28
N SER A 132 11.37 -14.76 15.52
CA SER A 132 12.25 -14.86 16.66
C SER A 132 13.51 -15.63 16.26
N GLY A 133 14.56 -14.90 15.88
CA GLY A 133 15.86 -15.47 15.53
C GLY A 133 16.42 -16.38 16.64
N ARG A 134 16.28 -15.96 17.91
CA ARG A 134 16.70 -16.77 19.08
C ARG A 134 15.94 -18.10 19.24
N LYS A 135 14.75 -18.21 18.66
CA LYS A 135 13.92 -19.44 18.70
C LYS A 135 13.93 -20.18 17.36
N GLY A 136 14.75 -19.73 16.39
CA GLY A 136 14.78 -20.29 15.03
C GLY A 136 13.53 -20.04 14.19
N ILE A 137 12.59 -19.21 14.66
CA ILE A 137 11.35 -18.90 13.92
C ILE A 137 11.66 -17.74 12.98
N VAL A 138 12.00 -18.04 11.74
CA VAL A 138 12.33 -17.07 10.70
C VAL A 138 11.41 -17.30 9.52
N PHE A 139 10.74 -16.25 9.07
CA PHE A 139 9.92 -16.25 7.86
C PHE A 139 10.68 -15.58 6.74
N ASN A 140 10.94 -16.30 5.65
CA ASN A 140 11.54 -15.73 4.46
C ASN A 140 10.45 -15.05 3.61
N ALA A 141 10.66 -13.80 3.22
CA ALA A 141 9.72 -13.07 2.37
C ALA A 141 9.50 -13.77 1.02
N ASN A 142 10.53 -14.41 0.45
CA ASN A 142 10.42 -15.14 -0.81
C ASN A 142 9.52 -16.37 -0.65
N ASP A 143 9.59 -17.07 0.48
CA ASP A 143 8.76 -18.24 0.72
C ASP A 143 7.31 -17.83 0.95
N LEU A 144 7.07 -16.75 1.70
CA LEU A 144 5.74 -16.15 1.82
C LEU A 144 5.17 -15.76 0.43
N LEU A 145 5.95 -15.07 -0.40
CA LEU A 145 5.55 -14.67 -1.76
C LEU A 145 5.19 -15.89 -2.61
N LYS A 146 6.01 -16.95 -2.58
CA LYS A 146 5.73 -18.19 -3.30
C LYS A 146 4.46 -18.88 -2.80
N THR A 147 4.24 -18.94 -1.49
CA THR A 147 3.04 -19.56 -0.91
C THR A 147 1.77 -18.79 -1.30
N VAL A 148 1.80 -17.45 -1.24
CA VAL A 148 0.69 -16.62 -1.73
C VAL A 148 0.47 -16.87 -3.22
N PHE A 149 1.53 -16.83 -4.03
CA PHE A 149 1.46 -17.08 -5.46
C PHE A 149 0.83 -18.42 -5.79
N GLN A 150 1.25 -19.49 -5.11
CA GLN A 150 0.74 -20.82 -5.37
C GLN A 150 -0.77 -20.92 -5.10
N LYS A 151 -1.25 -20.38 -3.97
CA LYS A 151 -2.70 -20.40 -3.66
C LYS A 151 -3.51 -19.59 -4.68
N VAL A 152 -3.02 -18.41 -5.06
CA VAL A 152 -3.68 -17.56 -6.06
C VAL A 152 -3.66 -18.22 -7.44
N TYR A 153 -2.54 -18.83 -7.83
CA TYR A 153 -2.38 -19.55 -9.09
C TYR A 153 -3.36 -20.70 -9.23
N GLU A 154 -3.47 -21.55 -8.21
CA GLU A 154 -4.42 -22.67 -8.19
C GLU A 154 -5.86 -22.19 -8.38
N GLU A 155 -6.27 -21.15 -7.64
CA GLU A 155 -7.63 -20.60 -7.76
C GLU A 155 -7.86 -19.92 -9.12
N THR A 156 -6.87 -19.20 -9.65
CA THR A 156 -6.94 -18.54 -10.96
C THR A 156 -7.08 -19.57 -12.08
N ARG A 157 -6.25 -20.63 -12.07
CA ARG A 157 -6.28 -21.74 -13.04
C ARG A 157 -7.60 -22.49 -12.99
N ARG A 158 -8.11 -22.76 -11.78
CA ARG A 158 -9.39 -23.47 -11.59
C ARG A 158 -10.57 -22.69 -12.18
N ARG A 159 -10.59 -21.37 -12.05
CA ARG A 159 -11.65 -20.50 -12.57
C ARG A 159 -11.56 -20.22 -14.06
N ASN A 160 -10.34 -20.22 -14.60
CA ASN A 160 -10.06 -19.86 -15.98
C ASN A 160 -9.38 -21.04 -16.72
N PRO A 161 -10.04 -22.21 -16.85
CA PRO A 161 -9.41 -23.41 -17.41
C PRO A 161 -9.03 -23.27 -18.89
N SER A 162 -9.65 -22.32 -19.61
CA SER A 162 -9.39 -22.06 -21.03
C SER A 162 -8.26 -21.06 -21.29
N LYS A 163 -7.76 -20.35 -20.27
CA LYS A 163 -6.67 -19.38 -20.43
C LYS A 163 -5.32 -20.10 -20.50
N ASP A 164 -4.38 -19.55 -21.27
CA ASP A 164 -3.03 -20.10 -21.37
C ASP A 164 -2.20 -19.92 -20.08
N GLU A 165 -1.03 -20.55 -20.02
CA GLU A 165 -0.12 -20.48 -18.88
C GLU A 165 0.45 -19.08 -18.63
N GLU A 166 0.68 -18.30 -19.68
CA GLU A 166 1.26 -16.98 -19.58
C GLU A 166 0.29 -16.01 -18.89
N TRP A 167 -0.97 -16.00 -19.34
CA TRP A 167 -2.04 -15.21 -18.76
C TRP A 167 -2.27 -15.57 -17.30
N ILE A 168 -2.35 -16.87 -16.99
CA ILE A 168 -2.57 -17.34 -15.62
C ILE A 168 -1.42 -16.89 -14.70
N ARG A 169 -0.17 -17.09 -15.11
CA ARG A 169 0.98 -16.63 -14.32
C ARG A 169 1.01 -15.12 -14.12
N SER A 170 0.69 -14.36 -15.16
CA SER A 170 0.65 -12.89 -15.09
C SER A 170 -0.42 -12.40 -14.11
N VAL A 171 -1.66 -12.86 -14.27
CA VAL A 171 -2.78 -12.50 -13.38
C VAL A 171 -2.51 -12.94 -11.95
N SER A 172 -2.02 -14.16 -11.74
CA SER A 172 -1.70 -14.66 -10.39
C SER A 172 -0.55 -13.90 -9.73
N THR A 173 0.44 -13.44 -10.51
CA THR A 173 1.51 -12.57 -9.98
C THR A 173 0.93 -11.26 -9.45
N HIS A 174 0.10 -10.58 -10.25
CA HIS A 174 -0.51 -9.32 -9.86
C HIS A 174 -1.46 -9.45 -8.67
N LEU A 175 -2.33 -10.47 -8.68
CA LEU A 175 -3.22 -10.76 -7.55
C LEU A 175 -2.45 -11.07 -6.26
N SER A 176 -1.32 -11.76 -6.35
CA SER A 176 -0.49 -12.11 -5.19
C SER A 176 0.17 -10.88 -4.58
N VAL A 177 0.75 -10.02 -5.41
CA VAL A 177 1.32 -8.74 -4.98
C VAL A 177 0.25 -7.86 -4.36
N ALA A 178 -0.93 -7.77 -5.00
CA ALA A 178 -2.06 -7.01 -4.48
C ALA A 178 -2.53 -7.54 -3.12
N SER A 179 -2.65 -8.87 -2.96
CA SER A 179 -3.08 -9.53 -1.72
C SER A 179 -2.15 -9.19 -0.56
N ILE A 180 -0.83 -9.19 -0.79
CA ILE A 180 0.17 -8.83 0.22
C ILE A 180 0.09 -7.33 0.54
N ARG A 181 0.16 -6.46 -0.48
CA ARG A 181 0.15 -5.00 -0.28
C ARG A 181 -1.10 -4.57 0.48
N TYR A 182 -2.27 -4.97 0.01
CA TYR A 182 -3.54 -4.62 0.62
C TYR A 182 -3.63 -5.08 2.08
N SER A 183 -3.22 -6.31 2.38
CA SER A 183 -3.23 -6.83 3.75
C SER A 183 -2.31 -6.05 4.69
N LEU A 184 -1.21 -5.50 4.18
CA LEU A 184 -0.27 -4.70 4.97
C LEU A 184 -0.77 -3.27 5.22
N PHE A 185 -1.45 -2.62 4.27
CA PHE A 185 -1.89 -1.23 4.44
C PHE A 185 -3.34 -1.06 4.86
N LYS A 186 -4.20 -2.08 4.75
CA LYS A 186 -5.60 -1.99 5.20
C LYS A 186 -5.74 -1.83 6.71
N THR A 187 -4.73 -2.27 7.45
CA THR A 187 -4.68 -2.17 8.91
C THR A 187 -4.08 -0.82 9.31
N ASP A 188 -4.67 -0.17 10.31
CA ASP A 188 -4.10 1.06 10.88
C ASP A 188 -2.67 0.81 11.39
N LYS A 189 -1.76 1.74 11.12
CA LYS A 189 -0.33 1.62 11.48
C LYS A 189 -0.08 1.40 12.97
N ASN A 190 -1.03 1.77 13.85
CA ASN A 190 -0.90 1.59 15.29
C ASN A 190 -1.31 0.20 15.77
N ASN A 191 -1.73 -0.70 14.86
CA ASN A 191 -2.19 -2.05 15.18
C ASN A 191 -1.27 -3.11 14.57
N ILE A 192 -1.05 -4.20 15.33
CA ILE A 192 -0.31 -5.37 14.84
C ILE A 192 -1.06 -5.98 13.67
N ILE A 193 -0.36 -6.22 12.56
CA ILE A 193 -0.90 -6.96 11.42
C ILE A 193 -0.69 -8.44 11.69
N VAL A 194 -1.75 -9.23 11.68
CA VAL A 194 -1.66 -10.70 11.66
C VAL A 194 -1.95 -11.15 10.23
N PHE A 195 -0.89 -11.37 9.46
CA PHE A 195 -1.00 -11.79 8.08
C PHE A 195 -1.35 -13.27 8.00
N ASP A 196 -2.40 -13.59 7.27
CA ASP A 196 -2.83 -14.95 6.97
C ASP A 196 -2.94 -15.12 5.46
N VAL A 197 -2.23 -16.10 4.90
CA VAL A 197 -2.21 -16.31 3.44
C VAL A 197 -3.60 -16.67 2.94
N ARG A 198 -4.34 -17.53 3.66
CA ARG A 198 -5.66 -17.99 3.21
C ARG A 198 -6.64 -16.83 3.20
N ASP A 199 -6.65 -16.01 4.25
CA ASP A 199 -7.49 -14.81 4.33
C ASP A 199 -7.12 -13.79 3.25
N ALA A 200 -5.83 -13.50 3.08
CA ALA A 200 -5.35 -12.51 2.12
C ALA A 200 -5.74 -12.84 0.67
N THR A 201 -5.87 -14.12 0.33
CA THR A 201 -6.19 -14.60 -1.02
C THR A 201 -7.67 -14.91 -1.25
N ARG A 202 -8.57 -14.63 -0.29
CA ARG A 202 -10.02 -14.87 -0.49
C ARG A 202 -10.58 -13.96 -1.56
N LEU A 203 -11.55 -14.46 -2.32
CA LEU A 203 -12.31 -13.69 -3.33
C LEU A 203 -13.49 -12.91 -2.74
N GLU A 204 -13.70 -13.03 -1.42
CA GLU A 204 -14.79 -12.42 -0.68
C GLU A 204 -14.23 -11.74 0.57
N GLY A 205 -14.97 -10.77 1.09
CA GLY A 205 -14.59 -10.02 2.28
C GLY A 205 -13.66 -8.86 1.95
N ASP A 206 -12.84 -8.49 2.93
CA ASP A 206 -11.95 -7.33 2.84
C ASP A 206 -10.55 -7.71 2.34
N THR A 207 -10.47 -8.01 1.03
CA THR A 207 -9.26 -8.53 0.37
C THR A 207 -8.98 -7.86 -0.98
N ALA A 208 -7.72 -7.90 -1.42
CA ALA A 208 -7.35 -7.36 -2.73
C ALA A 208 -8.01 -8.11 -3.91
N PRO A 209 -8.08 -9.46 -3.91
CA PRO A 209 -8.75 -10.18 -4.99
C PRO A 209 -10.23 -9.81 -5.13
N TYR A 210 -10.95 -9.58 -4.02
CA TYR A 210 -12.34 -9.09 -4.08
C TYR A 210 -12.44 -7.73 -4.80
N LEU A 211 -11.54 -6.80 -4.48
CA LEU A 211 -11.51 -5.48 -5.12
C LEU A 211 -11.17 -5.58 -6.61
N GLN A 212 -10.12 -6.35 -6.96
CA GLN A 212 -9.70 -6.53 -8.36
C GLN A 212 -10.75 -7.25 -9.18
N TYR A 213 -11.44 -8.24 -8.62
CA TYR A 213 -12.55 -8.92 -9.30
C TYR A 213 -13.73 -7.98 -9.55
N THR A 214 -14.06 -7.12 -8.58
CA THR A 214 -15.10 -6.10 -8.74
C THR A 214 -14.74 -5.09 -9.83
N PHE A 215 -13.47 -4.65 -9.87
CA PHE A 215 -12.94 -3.79 -10.92
C PHE A 215 -12.98 -4.43 -12.30
N ALA A 216 -12.48 -5.66 -12.45
CA ALA A 216 -12.48 -6.40 -13.71
C ALA A 216 -13.90 -6.62 -14.25
N ARG A 217 -14.87 -6.88 -13.36
CA ARG A 217 -16.30 -6.95 -13.72
C ARG A 217 -16.78 -5.63 -14.32
N ALA A 218 -16.43 -4.50 -13.72
CA ALA A 218 -16.79 -3.19 -14.23
C ALA A 218 -16.17 -2.90 -15.62
N CYS A 219 -14.88 -3.25 -15.80
CA CYS A 219 -14.22 -3.15 -17.11
C CYS A 219 -14.93 -3.99 -18.18
N ARG A 220 -15.24 -5.26 -17.88
CA ARG A 220 -15.97 -6.15 -18.79
C ARG A 220 -17.37 -5.63 -19.15
N ILE A 221 -18.06 -4.91 -18.26
CA ILE A 221 -19.36 -4.29 -18.58
C ILE A 221 -19.19 -3.21 -19.65
N LEU A 222 -18.17 -2.35 -19.50
CA LEU A 222 -17.88 -1.29 -20.48
C LEU A 222 -17.45 -1.88 -21.83
N GLU A 223 -16.60 -2.90 -21.83
CA GLU A 223 -16.19 -3.62 -23.04
C GLU A 223 -17.40 -4.20 -23.79
N LYS A 224 -18.29 -4.91 -23.07
CA LYS A 224 -19.51 -5.48 -23.66
C LYS A 224 -20.50 -4.43 -24.15
N ALA A 225 -20.53 -3.26 -23.52
CA ALA A 225 -21.43 -2.20 -23.95
C ALA A 225 -21.02 -1.62 -25.31
N SER A 226 -19.71 -1.60 -25.61
CA SER A 226 -19.13 -1.16 -26.91
C SER A 226 -19.65 0.21 -27.37
N VAL A 227 -19.78 1.17 -26.44
CA VAL A 227 -20.25 2.54 -26.71
C VAL A 227 -19.30 3.57 -26.12
N ASP A 228 -19.20 4.74 -26.76
CA ASP A 228 -18.44 5.86 -26.21
C ASP A 228 -19.26 6.65 -25.18
N VAL A 229 -18.98 6.34 -23.91
CA VAL A 229 -19.63 6.96 -22.76
C VAL A 229 -19.15 8.40 -22.50
N ASN A 230 -18.10 8.89 -23.19
CA ASN A 230 -17.64 10.28 -23.02
C ASN A 230 -18.62 11.33 -23.57
N SER A 231 -19.57 10.91 -24.40
CA SER A 231 -20.53 11.80 -25.06
C SER A 231 -21.75 12.18 -24.20
N VAL A 232 -21.88 11.59 -23.00
CA VAL A 232 -23.01 11.83 -22.10
C VAL A 232 -22.85 13.17 -21.38
N SER A 233 -23.68 14.14 -21.72
CA SER A 233 -23.63 15.51 -21.15
C SER A 233 -24.52 15.69 -19.91
N GLU A 234 -25.64 14.97 -19.85
CA GLU A 234 -26.56 14.97 -18.71
C GLU A 234 -26.83 13.53 -18.30
N VAL A 235 -26.81 13.27 -16.98
CA VAL A 235 -27.10 11.96 -16.40
C VAL A 235 -28.21 12.09 -15.38
N PHE A 236 -29.12 11.12 -15.36
CA PHE A 236 -30.24 11.08 -14.44
C PHE A 236 -30.21 9.79 -13.62
N PHE A 237 -30.08 9.94 -12.31
CA PHE A 237 -30.00 8.83 -11.36
C PHE A 237 -31.19 8.91 -10.39
N ASN A 238 -31.91 7.81 -10.25
CA ASN A 238 -33.16 7.76 -9.49
C ASN A 238 -33.17 6.72 -8.39
N THR A 239 -32.34 5.68 -8.50
CA THR A 239 -32.34 4.63 -7.50
C THR A 239 -31.47 5.04 -6.30
N PRO A 240 -31.82 4.58 -5.08
CA PRO A 240 -30.96 4.76 -3.92
C PRO A 240 -29.53 4.26 -4.17
N GLU A 241 -29.36 3.16 -4.91
CA GLU A 241 -28.07 2.56 -5.23
C GLU A 241 -27.23 3.43 -6.16
N GLU A 242 -27.82 3.97 -7.23
CA GLU A 242 -27.16 4.90 -8.15
C GLU A 242 -26.66 6.14 -7.39
N LEU A 243 -27.56 6.78 -6.64
CA LEU A 243 -27.24 7.99 -5.87
C LEU A 243 -26.18 7.72 -4.80
N SER A 244 -26.20 6.54 -4.20
CA SER A 244 -25.21 6.13 -3.19
C SER A 244 -23.83 5.95 -3.82
N LEU A 245 -23.74 5.27 -4.98
CA LEU A 245 -22.47 5.11 -5.70
C LEU A 245 -21.92 6.44 -6.21
N VAL A 246 -22.76 7.33 -6.75
CA VAL A 246 -22.36 8.69 -7.17
C VAL A 246 -21.74 9.47 -6.01
N ARG A 247 -22.40 9.47 -4.84
CA ARG A 247 -21.87 10.14 -3.63
C ARG A 247 -20.54 9.53 -3.21
N GLN A 248 -20.38 8.21 -3.30
CA GLN A 248 -19.14 7.55 -2.91
C GLN A 248 -17.98 7.88 -3.87
N VAL A 249 -18.25 7.93 -5.17
CA VAL A 249 -17.29 8.41 -6.18
C VAL A 249 -16.87 9.85 -5.87
N GLY A 250 -17.84 10.74 -5.61
CA GLY A 250 -17.57 12.16 -5.31
C GLY A 250 -16.74 12.41 -4.05
N LYS A 251 -16.67 11.45 -3.12
CA LYS A 251 -15.85 11.57 -1.90
C LYS A 251 -14.35 11.35 -2.11
N PHE A 252 -13.92 10.81 -3.26
CA PHE A 252 -12.55 10.31 -3.43
C PHE A 252 -11.49 11.37 -3.16
N SER A 253 -11.66 12.60 -3.68
CA SER A 253 -10.71 13.70 -3.48
C SER A 253 -10.54 14.08 -2.01
N TRP A 254 -11.65 14.14 -1.27
CA TRP A 254 -11.65 14.40 0.16
C TRP A 254 -10.95 13.29 0.95
N VAL A 255 -11.23 12.02 0.62
CA VAL A 255 -10.57 10.86 1.23
C VAL A 255 -9.06 10.90 0.97
N LEU A 256 -8.64 11.24 -0.25
CA LEU A 256 -7.22 11.37 -0.60
C LEU A 256 -6.52 12.47 0.20
N ASN A 257 -7.15 13.63 0.36
CA ASN A 257 -6.61 14.72 1.16
C ASN A 257 -6.40 14.28 2.61
N ILE A 258 -7.39 13.63 3.21
CA ILE A 258 -7.27 13.13 4.59
C ILE A 258 -6.15 12.09 4.71
N ALA A 259 -6.08 11.13 3.78
CA ALA A 259 -5.04 10.10 3.81
C ALA A 259 -3.64 10.72 3.67
N SER A 260 -3.48 11.76 2.85
CA SER A 260 -2.22 12.48 2.68
C SER A 260 -1.85 13.29 3.93
N GLU A 261 -2.78 14.03 4.51
CA GLU A 261 -2.54 14.87 5.71
C GLU A 261 -2.20 14.04 6.94
N THR A 262 -2.89 12.90 7.11
CA THR A 262 -2.71 12.00 8.26
C THR A 262 -1.64 10.92 8.03
N LEU A 263 -1.14 10.82 6.80
CA LEU A 263 -0.28 9.75 6.30
C LEU A 263 -0.91 8.34 6.46
N ALA A 264 -2.24 8.23 6.55
CA ALA A 264 -2.93 6.99 6.88
C ALA A 264 -3.49 6.28 5.64
N LEU A 265 -2.72 5.33 5.08
CA LEU A 265 -3.10 4.62 3.85
C LEU A 265 -4.30 3.66 4.04
N ASN A 266 -4.57 3.21 5.26
CA ASN A 266 -5.75 2.40 5.58
C ASN A 266 -7.08 3.10 5.28
N ILE A 267 -7.09 4.45 5.29
CA ILE A 267 -8.27 5.24 4.89
C ILE A 267 -8.62 4.98 3.42
N ILE A 268 -7.61 4.83 2.56
CA ILE A 268 -7.80 4.46 1.15
C ILE A 268 -8.32 3.02 1.04
N ALA A 269 -7.81 2.08 1.85
CA ALA A 269 -8.32 0.70 1.86
C ALA A 269 -9.81 0.64 2.19
N VAL A 270 -10.23 1.29 3.29
CA VAL A 270 -11.63 1.36 3.71
C VAL A 270 -12.49 2.00 2.61
N TYR A 271 -12.01 3.07 2.00
CA TYR A 271 -12.70 3.71 0.89
C TYR A 271 -12.90 2.76 -0.30
N MET A 272 -11.84 2.06 -0.73
CA MET A 272 -11.90 1.09 -1.83
C MET A 272 -12.88 -0.02 -1.52
N ARG A 273 -12.86 -0.57 -0.30
CA ARG A 273 -13.81 -1.60 0.14
C ARG A 273 -15.25 -1.14 0.02
N HIS A 274 -15.56 0.04 0.54
CA HIS A 274 -16.91 0.61 0.46
C HIS A 274 -17.31 0.94 -0.98
N LEU A 275 -16.39 1.48 -1.78
CA LEU A 275 -16.65 1.77 -3.20
C LEU A 275 -17.00 0.49 -3.98
N ALA A 276 -16.28 -0.61 -3.73
CA ALA A 276 -16.57 -1.92 -4.32
C ALA A 276 -17.93 -2.49 -3.86
N ASP A 277 -18.28 -2.38 -2.57
CA ASP A 277 -19.61 -2.79 -2.07
C ASP A 277 -20.73 -2.04 -2.75
N MET A 278 -20.61 -0.71 -2.83
CA MET A 278 -21.64 0.15 -3.42
C MET A 278 -21.77 -0.11 -4.92
N PHE A 279 -20.67 -0.40 -5.61
CA PHE A 279 -20.71 -0.82 -7.00
C PHE A 279 -21.40 -2.18 -7.17
N ASN A 280 -21.07 -3.17 -6.34
CA ASN A 280 -21.71 -4.48 -6.43
C ASN A 280 -23.22 -4.40 -6.14
N SER A 281 -23.63 -3.60 -5.16
CA SER A 281 -25.06 -3.36 -4.88
C SER A 281 -25.77 -2.64 -6.03
N PHE A 282 -25.13 -1.64 -6.63
CA PHE A 282 -25.63 -0.99 -7.84
C PHE A 282 -25.78 -1.99 -9.00
N TYR A 283 -24.75 -2.80 -9.26
CA TYR A 283 -24.77 -3.78 -10.35
C TYR A 283 -25.86 -4.84 -10.18
N GLU A 284 -26.10 -5.29 -8.95
CA GLU A 284 -27.12 -6.30 -8.64
C GLU A 284 -28.55 -5.76 -8.85
N LYS A 285 -28.80 -4.51 -8.45
CA LYS A 285 -30.16 -3.94 -8.41
C LYS A 285 -30.52 -3.04 -9.60
N CYS A 286 -29.53 -2.57 -10.36
CA CYS A 286 -29.71 -1.65 -11.46
C CYS A 286 -29.20 -2.26 -12.77
N PRO A 287 -30.09 -2.82 -13.63
CA PRO A 287 -29.68 -3.39 -14.90
C PRO A 287 -28.95 -2.36 -15.79
N VAL A 288 -27.69 -2.62 -16.12
CA VAL A 288 -26.86 -1.69 -16.90
C VAL A 288 -27.05 -1.91 -18.40
N ILE A 289 -26.72 -3.11 -18.90
CA ILE A 289 -26.72 -3.40 -20.35
C ILE A 289 -28.14 -3.38 -20.93
N THR A 290 -29.10 -3.92 -20.18
CA THR A 290 -30.51 -3.98 -20.57
C THR A 290 -31.33 -2.79 -20.07
N GLY A 291 -30.67 -1.72 -19.60
CA GLY A 291 -31.27 -0.61 -18.87
C GLY A 291 -32.15 0.35 -19.68
N GLY A 292 -32.50 0.05 -20.93
CA GLY A 292 -33.33 0.91 -21.78
C GLY A 292 -32.79 2.34 -21.89
N ASP A 293 -33.62 3.33 -21.61
CA ASP A 293 -33.31 4.76 -21.78
C ASP A 293 -32.21 5.27 -20.83
N ILE A 294 -32.09 4.70 -19.63
CA ILE A 294 -31.07 5.09 -18.62
C ILE A 294 -29.77 4.29 -18.75
N ARG A 295 -29.64 3.49 -19.81
CA ARG A 295 -28.45 2.66 -20.07
C ARG A 295 -27.18 3.51 -20.14
N MET A 296 -27.21 4.64 -20.84
CA MET A 296 -26.03 5.50 -21.01
C MET A 296 -25.58 6.14 -19.69
N ASP A 297 -26.52 6.58 -18.86
CA ASP A 297 -26.25 7.17 -17.55
C ASP A 297 -25.61 6.15 -16.60
N ARG A 298 -26.14 4.93 -16.59
CA ARG A 298 -25.58 3.82 -15.81
C ARG A 298 -24.19 3.43 -16.29
N LEU A 299 -23.94 3.42 -17.60
CA LEU A 299 -22.60 3.20 -18.15
C LEU A 299 -21.63 4.31 -17.77
N ALA A 300 -22.08 5.57 -17.71
CA ALA A 300 -21.29 6.70 -17.21
C ALA A 300 -20.91 6.49 -15.73
N LEU A 301 -21.84 5.98 -14.91
CA LEU A 301 -21.56 5.65 -13.53
C LEU A 301 -20.58 4.47 -13.37
N VAL A 302 -20.70 3.42 -14.19
CA VAL A 302 -19.73 2.31 -14.25
C VAL A 302 -18.33 2.85 -14.60
N LYS A 303 -18.25 3.72 -15.60
CA LYS A 303 -16.98 4.35 -16.00
C LYS A 303 -16.39 5.22 -14.89
N ALA A 304 -17.21 6.01 -14.20
CA ALA A 304 -16.79 6.80 -13.05
C ALA A 304 -16.23 5.91 -11.93
N PHE A 305 -16.85 4.77 -11.65
CA PHE A 305 -16.31 3.76 -10.74
C PHE A 305 -14.96 3.21 -11.20
N VAL A 306 -14.82 2.80 -12.47
CA VAL A 306 -13.56 2.27 -13.02
C VAL A 306 -12.44 3.30 -12.89
N ILE A 307 -12.68 4.56 -13.25
CA ILE A 307 -11.68 5.63 -13.10
C ILE A 307 -11.29 5.80 -11.63
N THR A 308 -12.27 5.88 -10.75
CA THR A 308 -12.05 6.17 -9.33
C THR A 308 -11.33 5.04 -8.61
N MET A 309 -11.79 3.79 -8.77
CA MET A 309 -11.14 2.60 -8.22
C MET A 309 -9.75 2.42 -8.84
N GLY A 310 -9.59 2.67 -10.14
CA GLY A 310 -8.30 2.62 -10.82
C GLY A 310 -7.29 3.61 -10.23
N ASN A 311 -7.71 4.84 -9.94
CA ASN A 311 -6.84 5.83 -9.28
C ASN A 311 -6.50 5.39 -7.84
N ALA A 312 -7.45 4.81 -7.11
CA ALA A 312 -7.19 4.27 -5.78
C ALA A 312 -6.19 3.09 -5.82
N PHE A 313 -6.30 2.20 -6.80
CA PHE A 313 -5.32 1.13 -7.03
C PHE A 313 -3.93 1.67 -7.31
N GLU A 314 -3.80 2.70 -8.14
CA GLU A 314 -2.51 3.29 -8.45
C GLU A 314 -1.82 3.88 -7.21
N ILE A 315 -2.57 4.59 -6.37
CA ILE A 315 -2.07 5.13 -5.09
C ILE A 315 -1.65 3.99 -4.14
N ALA A 316 -2.41 2.90 -4.10
CA ALA A 316 -2.07 1.71 -3.31
C ALA A 316 -0.92 0.87 -3.91
N GLY A 317 -0.55 1.13 -5.17
CA GLY A 317 0.35 0.31 -5.98
C GLY A 317 -0.18 -1.10 -6.23
N ILE A 318 -1.47 -1.20 -6.52
CA ILE A 318 -2.17 -2.41 -6.97
C ILE A 318 -2.36 -2.31 -8.48
N GLU A 319 -2.13 -3.42 -9.20
CA GLU A 319 -2.27 -3.46 -10.66
C GLU A 319 -3.76 -3.45 -11.09
N LYS A 320 -4.06 -2.74 -12.17
CA LYS A 320 -5.42 -2.63 -12.73
C LYS A 320 -5.70 -3.79 -13.67
N LEU A 321 -6.24 -4.88 -13.13
CA LEU A 321 -6.58 -6.06 -13.93
C LEU A 321 -7.98 -5.90 -14.55
N ASN A 322 -8.04 -5.74 -15.87
CA ASN A 322 -9.32 -5.67 -16.61
C ASN A 322 -10.01 -7.05 -16.70
N GLU A 323 -9.23 -8.12 -16.50
CA GLU A 323 -9.69 -9.48 -16.53
C GLU A 323 -9.04 -10.30 -15.40
N VAL A 324 -9.86 -11.05 -14.66
CA VAL A 324 -9.48 -11.94 -13.54
C VAL A 324 -10.37 -13.18 -13.59
#